data_AF-A0A1J5JA06-F1
#
_entry.id   AF-A0A1J5JA06-F1
#
_cell.length_a   1.000
_cell.length_b   1.000
_cell.length_c   1.000
_cell.angle_alpha   90.00
_cell.angle_beta   90.00
_cell.angle_gamma   90.00
#
_symmetry.space_group_name_H-M   'P 1'
#
loop_
_entity.id
_entity.type
_entity.pdbx_description
1 polymer ?
#
loop_
_entity_poly.entity_id
_entity_poly.type
_entity_poly.pdbx_seq_one_letter_code
_entity_poly.pdbx_strand_id
1 'polypeptide(L)'
;MMKNGWWVKIIIGIVFLFSVWVILVSSQQIKRNYRIEEEVAKLQSEAETIRHENETLAEKITYFSSDNFREQEAKQKLGLRKSGENVVVIVPRPESAKTDNSELETHTSDVNGNEDNTPHYKKWWRLFF
;
A
#
# COMPACT_ATOMS: atom_id res chain seq x y z
N MET A 1 -28.58 -24.65 -81.94
CA MET A 1 -28.80 -25.05 -80.52
C MET A 1 -27.45 -24.99 -79.78
N MET A 2 -27.05 -23.82 -79.28
CA MET A 2 -25.80 -23.69 -78.51
C MET A 2 -26.02 -24.08 -77.05
N LYS A 3 -25.65 -25.33 -76.75
CA LYS A 3 -25.22 -25.93 -75.48
C LYS A 3 -25.35 -25.03 -74.23
N ASN A 4 -26.47 -25.20 -73.53
CA ASN A 4 -26.85 -24.54 -72.27
C ASN A 4 -25.76 -24.62 -71.15
N GLY A 5 -24.81 -25.55 -71.25
CA GLY A 5 -23.73 -25.70 -70.26
C GLY A 5 -22.68 -24.59 -70.25
N TRP A 6 -22.54 -23.77 -71.31
CA TRP A 6 -21.58 -22.66 -71.30
C TRP A 6 -22.04 -21.49 -70.43
N TRP A 7 -23.34 -21.16 -70.49
CA TRP A 7 -23.96 -20.14 -69.63
C TRP A 7 -23.92 -20.52 -68.15
N VAL A 8 -24.15 -21.80 -67.82
CA VAL A 8 -24.06 -22.29 -66.44
C VAL A 8 -22.64 -22.12 -65.88
N LYS A 9 -21.59 -22.37 -66.68
CA LYS A 9 -20.20 -22.15 -66.28
C LYS A 9 -19.87 -20.67 -66.05
N ILE A 10 -20.44 -19.78 -66.87
CA ILE A 10 -20.29 -18.32 -66.68
C ILE A 10 -20.97 -17.87 -65.38
N ILE A 11 -22.20 -18.33 -65.13
CA ILE A 11 -22.94 -18.00 -63.91
C ILE A 11 -22.19 -18.49 -62.67
N ILE A 12 -21.64 -19.71 -62.70
CA ILE A 12 -20.83 -20.26 -61.60
C ILE A 12 -19.57 -19.42 -61.38
N GLY A 13 -18.89 -18.98 -62.44
CA GLY A 13 -17.73 -18.10 -62.34
C GLY A 13 -18.08 -16.76 -61.71
N ILE A 14 -19.21 -16.15 -62.07
CA ILE A 14 -19.69 -14.88 -61.51
C ILE A 14 -20.05 -15.03 -60.03
N VAL A 15 -20.76 -16.10 -59.66
CA VAL A 15 -21.11 -16.39 -58.25
C VAL A 15 -19.85 -16.61 -57.42
N PHE A 16 -18.87 -17.32 -57.95
CA PHE A 16 -17.58 -17.53 -57.27
C PHE A 16 -16.84 -16.21 -57.07
N LEU A 17 -16.75 -15.37 -58.10
CA LEU A 17 -16.12 -14.05 -58.02
C LEU A 17 -16.83 -13.15 -57.00
N PHE A 18 -18.16 -13.16 -56.99
CA PHE A 18 -18.97 -12.40 -56.05
C PHE A 18 -18.78 -12.89 -54.61
N SER A 19 -18.71 -14.20 -54.39
CA SER A 19 -18.43 -14.78 -53.08
C SER A 19 -17.06 -14.35 -52.55
N VAL A 20 -16.01 -14.41 -53.39
CA VAL A 20 -14.67 -13.94 -53.04
C VAL A 20 -14.67 -12.44 -52.71
N TRP A 21 -15.39 -11.63 -53.48
CA TRP A 21 -15.53 -10.19 -53.24
C TRP A 21 -16.16 -9.90 -51.86
N VAL A 22 -17.25 -10.59 -51.51
CA VAL A 22 -17.92 -10.43 -50.21
C VAL A 22 -17.00 -10.81 -49.05
N ILE A 23 -16.24 -11.90 -49.18
CA ILE A 23 -15.28 -12.34 -48.15
C ILE A 23 -14.19 -11.28 -47.93
N LEU A 24 -13.65 -10.71 -49.02
CA LEU A 24 -12.61 -9.68 -48.93
C LEU A 24 -13.12 -8.42 -48.24
N VAL A 25 -14.32 -7.96 -48.57
CA VAL A 25 -14.93 -6.77 -47.94
C VAL A 25 -15.26 -7.03 -46.46
N SER A 26 -15.79 -8.21 -46.13
CA SER A 26 -16.13 -8.58 -44.75
C SER A 26 -14.89 -8.67 -43.85
N SER A 27 -13.75 -9.08 -44.40
CA SER A 27 -12.50 -9.22 -43.64
C SER A 27 -12.00 -7.91 -43.02
N GLN A 28 -12.28 -6.76 -43.65
CA GLN A 28 -11.85 -5.46 -43.14
C GLN A 28 -12.70 -4.98 -41.96
N GLN A 29 -13.98 -5.33 -41.92
CA GLN A 29 -14.88 -4.93 -40.83
C GLN A 29 -14.58 -5.70 -39.55
N ILE A 30 -14.31 -7.00 -39.66
CA ILE A 30 -13.98 -7.87 -38.53
C ILE A 30 -12.71 -7.38 -37.82
N LYS A 31 -11.68 -6.99 -38.57
CA LYS A 31 -10.43 -6.46 -37.99
C LYS A 31 -10.64 -5.12 -37.26
N ARG A 32 -11.56 -4.29 -37.72
CA ARG A 32 -11.86 -3.01 -37.06
C ARG A 32 -12.58 -3.22 -35.74
N ASN A 33 -13.62 -4.06 -35.72
CA ASN A 33 -14.35 -4.36 -34.49
C ASN A 33 -13.44 -4.98 -33.43
N TYR A 34 -12.60 -5.94 -33.81
CA TYR A 34 -11.67 -6.57 -32.88
C TYR A 34 -10.72 -5.55 -32.23
N ARG A 35 -10.16 -4.62 -33.01
CA ARG A 35 -9.29 -3.56 -32.47
C ARG A 35 -10.03 -2.61 -31.52
N ILE A 36 -11.28 -2.29 -31.84
CA ILE A 36 -12.11 -1.43 -30.97
C ILE A 36 -12.42 -2.15 -29.66
N GLU A 37 -12.78 -3.44 -29.71
CA GLU A 37 -13.04 -4.24 -28.51
C GLU A 37 -11.79 -4.37 -27.63
N GLU A 38 -10.62 -4.59 -28.24
CA GLU A 38 -9.33 -4.64 -27.53
C GLU A 38 -9.01 -3.30 -26.86
N GLU A 39 -9.22 -2.18 -27.57
CA GLU A 39 -8.99 -0.83 -27.04
C GLU A 39 -9.96 -0.50 -25.89
N VAL A 40 -11.23 -0.88 -26.03
CA VAL A 40 -12.23 -0.75 -24.95
C VAL A 40 -11.84 -1.57 -23.73
N ALA A 41 -11.43 -2.83 -23.92
CA ALA A 41 -11.00 -3.70 -22.83
C ALA A 41 -9.76 -3.15 -22.11
N LYS A 42 -8.79 -2.63 -22.88
CA LYS A 42 -7.60 -1.97 -22.33
C LYS A 42 -7.98 -0.74 -21.50
N LEU A 43 -8.80 0.15 -22.04
CA LEU A 43 -9.24 1.37 -21.36
C LEU A 43 -10.05 1.07 -20.09
N GLN A 44 -10.89 0.03 -20.10
CA GLN A 44 -11.61 -0.41 -18.91
C GLN A 44 -10.65 -0.92 -17.82
N SER A 45 -9.64 -1.71 -18.19
CA SER A 45 -8.62 -2.19 -17.26
C SER A 45 -7.81 -1.04 -16.64
N GLU A 46 -7.41 -0.06 -17.46
CA GLU A 46 -6.71 1.14 -16.99
C GLU A 46 -7.58 1.96 -16.03
N ALA A 47 -8.86 2.16 -16.36
CA ALA A 47 -9.80 2.86 -15.48
C ALA A 47 -9.99 2.16 -14.13
N GLU A 48 -10.10 0.83 -14.13
CA GLU A 48 -10.24 0.05 -12.90
C GLU A 48 -8.98 0.12 -12.04
N THR A 49 -7.81 0.06 -12.67
CA THR A 49 -6.52 0.23 -11.98
C THR A 49 -6.43 1.60 -11.31
N ILE A 50 -6.73 2.67 -12.05
CA ILE A 50 -6.71 4.05 -11.54
C ILE A 50 -7.72 4.20 -10.39
N ARG A 51 -8.90 3.60 -10.49
CA ARG A 51 -9.91 3.64 -9.43
C ARG A 51 -9.38 3.00 -8.14
N HIS A 52 -8.80 1.81 -8.23
CA HIS A 52 -8.23 1.12 -7.07
C HIS A 52 -7.05 1.89 -6.46
N GLU A 53 -6.19 2.49 -7.29
CA GLU A 53 -5.10 3.36 -6.82
C GLU A 53 -5.64 4.58 -6.07
N ASN A 54 -6.72 5.18 -6.56
CA ASN A 54 -7.36 6.32 -5.91
C ASN A 54 -7.95 5.93 -4.55
N GLU A 55 -8.67 4.82 -4.47
CA GLU A 55 -9.22 4.28 -3.22
C GLU A 55 -8.10 4.00 -2.19
N THR A 56 -7.02 3.34 -2.62
CA THR A 56 -5.85 3.07 -1.78
C THR A 56 -5.20 4.37 -1.28
N LEU A 57 -5.10 5.38 -2.14
CA LEU A 57 -4.51 6.66 -1.77
C LEU A 57 -5.40 7.42 -0.79
N ALA A 58 -6.71 7.38 -0.98
CA ALA A 58 -7.68 7.98 -0.06
C ALA A 58 -7.63 7.34 1.34
N GLU A 59 -7.48 6.02 1.42
CA GLU A 59 -7.28 5.31 2.68
C GLU A 59 -5.98 5.76 3.38
N LYS A 60 -4.88 5.86 2.63
CA LYS A 60 -3.59 6.35 3.17
C LYS A 60 -3.69 7.77 3.70
N ILE A 61 -4.35 8.67 2.96
CA ILE A 61 -4.59 10.04 3.41
C ILE A 61 -5.36 10.04 4.72
N THR A 62 -6.43 9.24 4.81
CA THR A 62 -7.24 9.09 6.02
C THR A 62 -6.39 8.60 7.19
N TYR A 63 -5.60 7.54 7.00
CA TYR A 63 -4.69 7.00 8.02
C TYR A 63 -3.68 8.04 8.51
N PHE A 64 -2.98 8.73 7.60
CA PHE A 64 -1.99 9.73 7.97
C PHE A 64 -2.59 10.99 8.61
N SER A 65 -3.84 11.31 8.29
CA SER A 65 -4.58 12.40 8.95
C SER A 65 -5.06 12.04 10.35
N SER A 66 -5.04 10.76 10.72
CA SER A 66 -5.56 10.29 12.01
C SER A 66 -4.69 10.75 13.19
N ASP A 67 -5.32 11.00 14.33
CA ASP A 67 -4.61 11.36 15.56
C ASP A 67 -3.73 10.22 16.07
N ASN A 68 -4.08 8.96 15.80
CA ASN A 68 -3.24 7.80 16.14
C ASN A 68 -1.90 7.86 15.42
N PHE A 69 -1.90 8.15 14.11
CA PHE A 69 -0.67 8.28 13.34
C PHE A 69 0.17 9.45 13.87
N ARG A 70 -0.45 10.59 14.14
CA ARG A 70 0.22 11.77 14.73
C ARG A 70 0.83 11.46 16.09
N GLU A 71 0.12 10.75 16.96
CA GLU A 71 0.61 10.34 18.28
C GLU A 71 1.78 9.36 18.16
N GLN A 72 1.67 8.38 17.26
CA GLN A 72 2.71 7.39 17.02
C GLN A 72 3.98 8.03 16.47
N GLU A 73 3.87 8.95 15.51
CA GLU A 73 4.99 9.73 14.98
C GLU A 73 5.62 10.64 16.04
N ALA A 74 4.81 11.31 16.87
CA ALA A 74 5.30 12.14 17.98
C ALA A 74 6.06 11.31 19.02
N LYS A 75 5.57 10.11 19.36
CA LYS A 75 6.26 9.17 20.25
C LYS A 75 7.59 8.70 19.67
N GLN A 76 7.60 8.29 18.40
CA GLN A 76 8.79 7.72 17.76
C GLN A 76 9.87 8.77 17.45
N LYS A 77 9.48 9.90 16.87
CA LYS A 77 10.45 10.91 16.40
C LYS A 77 10.83 11.93 17.45
N LEU A 78 9.89 12.29 18.33
CA LEU A 78 10.08 13.38 19.29
C LEU A 78 10.17 12.87 20.73
N GLY A 79 9.98 11.56 20.97
CA GLY A 79 9.94 11.00 22.32
C GLY A 79 8.81 11.58 23.18
N LEU A 80 7.80 12.18 22.56
CA LEU A 80 6.69 12.81 23.26
C LEU A 80 5.74 11.74 23.81
N ARG A 81 5.13 12.02 24.96
CA ARG A 81 4.20 11.10 25.63
C ARG A 81 2.91 11.82 25.98
N LYS A 82 1.82 11.06 26.11
CA LYS A 82 0.55 11.63 26.54
C LYS A 82 0.57 11.89 28.05
N SER A 83 -0.24 12.85 28.51
CA SER A 83 -0.39 13.11 29.95
C SER A 83 -0.96 11.85 30.63
N GLY A 84 -0.25 11.32 31.62
CA GLY A 84 -0.62 10.08 32.34
C GLY A 84 0.08 8.80 31.88
N GLU A 85 0.99 8.86 30.89
CA GLU A 85 1.73 7.70 30.39
C GLU A 85 3.04 7.46 31.18
N ASN A 86 3.21 6.25 31.73
CA ASN A 86 4.43 5.82 32.45
C ASN A 86 5.38 5.09 31.50
N VAL A 87 6.60 5.61 31.35
CA VAL A 87 7.64 5.00 30.51
C VAL A 87 8.54 4.12 31.38
N VAL A 88 8.67 2.84 31.03
CA VAL A 88 9.58 1.91 31.69
C VAL A 88 10.82 1.74 30.82
N VAL A 89 11.98 2.14 31.33
CA VAL A 89 13.27 1.90 30.68
C VAL A 89 13.84 0.60 31.26
N ILE A 90 13.90 -0.45 30.44
CA ILE A 90 14.51 -1.72 30.82
C ILE A 90 16.01 -1.59 30.59
N VAL A 91 16.76 -1.35 31.67
CA VAL A 91 18.22 -1.39 31.62
C VAL A 91 18.65 -2.85 31.80
N PRO A 92 19.40 -3.44 30.86
CA PRO A 92 19.91 -4.80 31.03
C PRO A 92 20.84 -4.81 32.25
N ARG A 93 20.50 -5.64 33.23
CA ARG A 93 21.33 -5.85 34.42
C ARG A 93 22.67 -6.44 33.96
N PRO A 94 23.82 -5.79 34.24
CA PRO A 94 25.11 -6.44 34.02
C PRO A 94 25.15 -7.72 34.86
N GLU A 95 25.55 -8.84 34.26
CA GLU A 95 25.51 -10.19 34.86
C GLU A 95 26.44 -10.41 36.07
N SER A 96 26.91 -9.35 36.72
CA SER A 96 27.81 -9.42 37.87
C SER A 96 27.17 -8.81 39.12
N ALA A 97 26.06 -9.39 39.57
CA ALA A 97 25.59 -9.21 40.94
C ALA A 97 24.71 -10.40 41.35
N LYS A 98 25.34 -11.54 41.57
CA LYS A 98 24.83 -12.54 42.51
C LYS A 98 25.37 -12.16 43.90
N THR A 99 24.52 -11.56 44.73
CA THR A 99 24.58 -11.67 46.19
C THR A 99 23.15 -11.53 46.72
N ASP A 100 22.84 -12.41 47.66
CA ASP A 100 21.54 -12.78 48.22
C ASP A 100 20.69 -11.67 48.87
N ASN A 101 19.37 -11.91 48.82
CA ASN A 101 18.31 -11.57 49.79
C ASN A 101 18.33 -10.21 50.49
N SER A 102 17.36 -9.33 50.16
CA SER A 102 16.50 -8.71 51.18
C SER A 102 15.26 -8.10 50.54
N GLU A 103 14.11 -8.53 51.07
CA GLU A 103 12.77 -7.94 51.13
C GLU A 103 12.26 -6.98 50.04
N LEU A 104 11.08 -7.40 49.56
CA LEU A 104 10.04 -6.61 48.93
C LEU A 104 9.66 -5.41 49.82
N GLU A 105 10.18 -4.22 49.53
CA GLU A 105 9.62 -2.98 50.05
C GLU A 105 9.09 -2.09 48.92
N THR A 106 7.77 -2.07 48.83
CA THR A 106 6.95 -1.01 48.23
C THR A 106 7.28 0.32 48.89
N HIS A 107 8.17 1.11 48.30
CA HIS A 107 8.37 2.50 48.70
C HIS A 107 7.31 3.39 48.03
N THR A 108 6.17 3.54 48.72
CA THR A 108 5.43 4.81 48.75
C THR A 108 6.34 5.83 49.42
N SER A 109 6.86 6.78 48.64
CA SER A 109 7.67 7.88 49.16
C SER A 109 6.76 8.86 49.90
N ASP A 110 6.75 8.74 51.23
CA ASP A 110 6.39 9.82 52.12
C ASP A 110 7.58 10.74 52.37
N VAL A 111 7.23 12.00 52.54
CA VAL A 111 8.07 13.19 52.64
C VAL A 111 8.85 13.22 53.96
N ASN A 112 10.19 13.31 53.91
CA ASN A 112 11.02 14.38 54.51
C ASN A 112 12.51 14.00 54.64
N GLY A 113 13.38 15.00 54.45
CA GLY A 113 14.64 15.11 55.19
C GLY A 113 15.90 14.67 54.46
N ASN A 114 16.45 15.57 53.65
CA ASN A 114 17.86 15.97 53.51
C ASN A 114 18.07 16.47 52.08
N GLU A 115 18.03 17.80 51.87
CA GLU A 115 18.39 18.41 50.59
C GLU A 115 19.90 18.25 50.37
N ASP A 116 20.29 17.16 49.72
CA ASP A 116 21.56 17.06 49.04
C ASP A 116 21.63 18.14 47.94
N ASN A 117 22.24 19.27 48.31
CA ASN A 117 22.49 20.48 47.50
C ASN A 117 23.52 20.22 46.39
N THR A 118 23.34 19.12 45.65
CA THR A 118 24.17 18.75 44.52
C THR A 118 23.45 19.22 43.26
N PRO A 119 24.00 20.20 42.53
CA PRO A 119 23.40 20.69 41.30
C PRO A 119 23.14 19.55 40.32
N HIS A 120 21.98 19.57 39.67
CA HIS A 120 21.54 18.50 38.77
C HIS A 120 22.58 18.19 37.68
N TYR A 121 23.31 19.19 37.18
CA TYR A 121 24.34 18.97 36.16
C TYR A 121 25.46 18.02 36.60
N LYS A 122 25.83 18.00 37.89
CA LYS A 122 26.85 17.07 38.42
C LYS A 122 26.35 15.62 38.45
N LYS A 123 25.05 15.44 38.73
CA LYS A 123 24.41 14.11 38.74
C LYS A 123 24.41 13.52 37.32
N TRP A 124 24.10 14.34 36.32
CA TRP A 124 24.12 13.94 34.90
C TRP A 124 25.53 13.68 34.38
N TRP A 125 26.52 14.48 34.77
CA TRP A 125 27.90 14.29 34.32
C TRP A 125 28.44 12.89 34.66
N ARG A 126 28.27 12.45 35.92
CA ARG A 126 28.69 11.12 36.38
C ARG A 126 28.00 9.96 35.63
N LEU A 127 26.85 10.22 35.03
CA LEU A 127 26.03 9.21 34.36
C LEU A 127 26.44 9.02 32.90
N PHE A 128 27.00 10.07 32.28
CA PHE A 128 27.33 10.09 30.85
C PHE A 128 28.84 10.13 30.55
N PHE A 129 29.68 10.47 31.53
CA PHE A 129 31.14 10.54 31.42
C PHE A 129 31.79 9.78 32.58
#